data_AF-A0A972AVR6-F1
#
_entry.id   AF-A0A972AVR6-F1
#
_cell.length_a   1.000
_cell.length_b   1.000
_cell.length_c   1.000
_cell.angle_alpha   90.00
_cell.angle_beta   90.00
_cell.angle_gamma   90.00
#
_symmetry.space_group_name_H-M   'P 1'
#
loop_
_entity.id
_entity.type
_entity.pdbx_description
1 polymer ?
#
loop_
_entity_poly.entity_id
_entity_poly.type
_entity_poly.pdbx_seq_one_letter_code
_entity_poly.pdbx_strand_id
1 'polypeptide(L)'
;MNSQRFRMIALLKQKVIRYPQFEIAYQQIQSILELKKFTGISQNLLCIGAAGTGKSTIKKEVEKAYPRKVVVGVPIIPVLTVDTPAIPTVKNIAETMLLAFGDPLAGKGTVIPPKNNTDYK
;
A
#
# COMPACT_ATOMS: atom_id res chain seq x y z
N MET A 1 -3.94 35.65 19.27
CA MET A 1 -5.30 35.25 18.83
C MET A 1 -5.32 34.41 17.54
N ASN A 2 -4.48 34.68 16.53
CA ASN A 2 -4.46 33.91 15.27
C ASN A 2 -3.97 32.44 15.39
N SER A 3 -3.08 32.15 16.33
CA SER A 3 -2.49 30.81 16.51
C SER A 3 -3.52 29.72 16.82
N GLN A 4 -4.55 30.02 17.63
CA GLN A 4 -5.59 29.04 17.98
C GLN A 4 -6.49 28.67 16.79
N ARG A 5 -6.83 29.65 15.93
CA ARG A 5 -7.63 29.39 14.71
C ARG A 5 -6.86 28.53 13.72
N PHE A 6 -5.57 28.82 13.50
CA PHE A 6 -4.74 28.02 12.62
C PHE A 6 -4.53 26.59 13.15
N ARG A 7 -4.43 26.39 14.46
CA ARG A 7 -4.41 25.06 15.08
C ARG A 7 -5.71 24.29 14.81
N MET A 8 -6.87 24.91 14.98
CA MET A 8 -8.15 24.25 14.71
C MET A 8 -8.30 23.87 13.23
N ILE A 9 -7.94 24.77 12.31
CA ILE A 9 -7.95 24.48 10.85
C ILE A 9 -7.01 23.31 10.54
N ALA A 10 -5.82 23.27 11.12
CA ALA A 10 -4.88 22.16 10.93
C ALA A 10 -5.47 20.83 11.42
N LEU A 11 -6.10 20.81 12.60
CA LEU A 11 -6.76 19.61 13.14
C LEU A 11 -7.88 19.11 12.21
N LEU A 12 -8.72 20.02 11.71
CA LEU A 12 -9.79 19.66 10.78
C LEU A 12 -9.24 19.12 9.46
N LYS A 13 -8.20 19.75 8.90
CA LYS A 13 -7.55 19.30 7.64
C LYS A 13 -6.88 17.92 7.77
N GLN A 14 -6.49 17.52 8.97
CA GLN A 14 -5.89 16.21 9.22
C GLN A 14 -6.93 15.09 9.44
N LYS A 15 -8.20 15.46 9.69
CA LYS A 15 -9.26 14.48 9.93
C LYS A 15 -9.73 13.86 8.63
N VAL A 16 -9.65 12.53 8.55
CA VAL A 16 -10.20 11.77 7.42
C VAL A 16 -11.70 11.55 7.66
N ILE A 17 -12.52 11.96 6.69
CA ILE A 17 -13.96 11.70 6.70
C ILE A 17 -14.22 10.38 5.99
N ARG A 18 -14.73 9.39 6.73
CA ARG A 18 -15.09 8.08 6.21
C ARG A 18 -16.55 8.09 5.77
N TYR A 19 -16.77 8.43 4.51
CA TYR A 19 -18.09 8.33 3.88
C TYR A 19 -18.38 6.87 3.47
N PRO A 20 -19.63 6.50 3.13
CA PRO A 20 -20.03 5.10 3.00
C PRO A 20 -19.15 4.24 2.07
N GLN A 21 -18.84 4.72 0.86
CA GLN A 21 -18.03 3.93 -0.08
C GLN A 21 -16.56 3.82 0.35
N PHE A 22 -16.03 4.83 1.06
CA PHE A 22 -14.70 4.74 1.67
C PHE A 22 -14.67 3.66 2.74
N GLU A 23 -15.67 3.64 3.62
CA GLU A 23 -15.75 2.69 4.72
C GLU A 23 -15.92 1.25 4.19
N ILE A 24 -16.75 1.03 3.17
CA ILE A 24 -16.91 -0.28 2.53
C ILE A 24 -15.58 -0.78 1.96
N ALA A 25 -14.86 0.05 1.20
CA ALA A 25 -13.58 -0.33 0.63
C ALA A 25 -12.52 -0.60 1.71
N TYR A 26 -12.50 0.19 2.79
CA TYR A 26 -11.61 -0.01 3.92
C TYR A 26 -11.91 -1.33 4.65
N GLN A 27 -13.18 -1.62 4.92
CA GLN A 27 -13.60 -2.86 5.56
C GLN A 27 -13.27 -4.10 4.72
N GLN A 28 -13.44 -4.04 3.39
CA GLN A 28 -13.04 -5.12 2.50
C GLN A 28 -11.54 -5.46 2.61
N ILE A 29 -10.68 -4.43 2.71
CA ILE A 29 -9.25 -4.63 2.94
C ILE A 29 -9.01 -5.34 4.27
N GLN A 30 -9.67 -4.88 5.35
CA GLN A 30 -9.53 -5.48 6.68
C GLN A 30 -9.98 -6.95 6.68
N SER A 31 -11.13 -7.25 6.08
CA SER A 31 -11.66 -8.61 6.00
C SER A 31 -10.70 -9.55 5.26
N ILE A 32 -10.09 -9.12 4.16
CA ILE A 32 -9.09 -9.93 3.43
C ILE A 32 -7.85 -10.19 4.29
N LEU A 33 -7.36 -9.16 4.99
CA LEU A 33 -6.20 -9.28 5.87
C LEU A 33 -6.49 -10.22 7.05
N GLU A 34 -7.69 -10.18 7.62
CA GLU A 34 -8.12 -11.08 8.69
C GLU A 34 -8.30 -12.51 8.18
N LEU A 35 -8.98 -12.70 7.06
CA LEU A 35 -9.20 -14.01 6.47
C LEU A 35 -7.87 -14.70 6.14
N LYS A 36 -6.87 -13.96 5.62
CA LYS A 36 -5.51 -14.48 5.40
C LYS A 36 -4.89 -15.01 6.69
N LYS A 37 -5.08 -14.34 7.83
CA LYS A 37 -4.52 -14.78 9.12
C LYS A 37 -5.09 -16.13 9.56
N PHE A 38 -6.37 -16.38 9.31
CA PHE A 38 -7.03 -17.63 9.72
C PHE A 38 -6.85 -18.77 8.71
N THR A 39 -6.83 -18.45 7.42
CA THR A 39 -6.85 -19.46 6.35
C THR A 39 -5.47 -19.69 5.71
N GLY A 40 -4.54 -18.76 5.87
CA GLY A 40 -3.27 -18.73 5.13
C GLY A 40 -3.42 -18.32 3.65
N ILE A 41 -4.64 -18.18 3.14
CA ILE A 41 -4.92 -17.91 1.73
C ILE A 41 -4.94 -16.39 1.50
N SER A 42 -4.22 -15.94 0.47
CA SER A 42 -4.22 -14.54 0.06
C SER A 42 -5.30 -14.28 -0.99
N GLN A 43 -6.02 -13.17 -0.85
CA GLN A 43 -6.98 -12.70 -1.85
C GLN A 43 -6.54 -11.35 -2.42
N ASN A 44 -6.90 -11.12 -3.68
CA ASN A 44 -6.61 -9.87 -4.39
C ASN A 44 -7.85 -8.97 -4.37
N LEU A 45 -7.66 -7.66 -4.21
CA LEU A 45 -8.72 -6.67 -4.24
C LEU A 45 -8.33 -5.53 -5.19
N LEU A 46 -9.24 -5.16 -6.08
CA LEU A 46 -9.09 -4.02 -6.98
C LEU A 46 -10.01 -2.88 -6.53
N CYS A 47 -9.43 -1.76 -6.10
CA CYS A 47 -10.17 -0.58 -5.67
C CYS A 47 -10.18 0.48 -6.79
N ILE A 48 -11.35 0.75 -7.37
CA ILE A 48 -11.54 1.68 -8.50
C ILE A 48 -12.35 2.89 -8.05
N GLY A 49 -12.05 4.06 -8.61
CA GLY A 49 -12.83 5.28 -8.41
C GLY A 49 -12.18 6.47 -9.12
N ALA A 50 -12.92 7.56 -9.31
CA ALA A 50 -12.41 8.79 -9.91
C ALA A 50 -11.27 9.45 -9.10
N ALA A 51 -10.50 10.34 -9.69
CA ALA A 51 -9.51 11.12 -8.95
C ALA A 51 -10.19 11.90 -7.80
N GLY A 52 -9.52 12.01 -6.64
CA GLY A 52 -10.07 12.70 -5.47
C GLY A 52 -11.03 11.88 -4.59
N THR A 53 -11.43 10.66 -4.99
CA THR A 53 -12.32 9.79 -4.18
C THR A 53 -11.62 9.07 -3.02
N GLY A 54 -10.54 9.63 -2.48
CA GLY A 54 -9.91 9.09 -1.27
C GLY A 54 -9.13 7.77 -1.41
N LYS A 55 -8.88 7.22 -2.60
CA LYS A 55 -8.09 5.97 -2.77
C LYS A 55 -6.71 6.00 -2.10
N SER A 56 -5.93 7.05 -2.34
CA SER A 56 -4.63 7.25 -1.68
C SER A 56 -4.79 7.50 -0.18
N THR A 57 -5.94 8.00 0.26
CA THR A 57 -6.27 8.18 1.68
C THR A 57 -6.56 6.84 2.34
N ILE A 58 -7.25 5.91 1.68
CA ILE A 58 -7.42 4.52 2.15
C ILE A 58 -6.05 3.88 2.38
N LYS A 59 -5.12 3.99 1.41
CA LYS A 59 -3.74 3.48 1.56
C LYS A 59 -3.09 3.98 2.86
N LYS A 60 -3.19 5.28 3.14
CA LYS A 60 -2.63 5.91 4.35
C LYS A 60 -3.32 5.42 5.63
N GLU A 61 -4.64 5.27 5.62
CA GLU A 61 -5.38 4.78 6.79
C GLU A 61 -5.03 3.32 7.10
N VAL A 62 -4.84 2.48 6.08
CA VAL A 62 -4.36 1.10 6.25
C VAL A 62 -2.94 1.08 6.85
N GLU A 63 -2.01 1.89 6.32
CA GLU A 63 -0.65 1.96 6.87
C GLU A 63 -0.63 2.43 8.34
N LYS A 64 -1.51 3.38 8.71
CA LYS A 64 -1.68 3.79 10.11
C LYS A 64 -2.25 2.69 11.00
N ALA A 65 -3.19 1.89 10.50
CA ALA A 65 -3.80 0.80 11.25
C ALA A 65 -2.86 -0.40 11.43
N TYR A 66 -1.92 -0.58 10.51
CA TYR A 66 -0.97 -1.69 10.50
C TYR A 66 0.48 -1.19 10.44
N PRO A 67 0.94 -0.45 11.48
CA PRO A 67 2.23 0.22 11.44
C PRO A 67 3.38 -0.80 11.47
N ARG A 68 4.49 -0.39 10.86
CA ARG A 68 5.79 -1.07 10.97
C ARG A 68 6.20 -1.06 12.44
N LYS A 69 6.69 -2.19 12.95
CA LYS A 69 7.11 -2.33 14.36
C LYS A 69 8.36 -3.17 14.48
N VAL A 70 9.14 -2.95 15.53
CA VAL A 70 10.29 -3.81 15.86
C VAL A 70 9.88 -4.74 16.99
N VAL A 71 10.02 -6.04 16.78
CA VAL A 71 9.70 -7.08 17.76
C VAL A 71 10.98 -7.89 18.01
N VAL A 72 11.53 -7.81 19.23
CA VAL A 72 12.77 -8.51 19.61
C VAL A 72 13.92 -8.21 18.62
N GLY A 73 14.09 -6.94 18.26
CA GLY A 73 15.11 -6.50 17.30
C GLY A 73 14.82 -6.82 15.83
N VAL A 74 13.73 -7.52 15.52
CA VAL A 74 13.34 -7.86 14.14
C VAL A 74 12.30 -6.84 13.62
N PRO A 75 12.54 -6.18 12.47
CA PRO A 75 11.53 -5.34 11.85
C PRO A 75 10.39 -6.20 11.28
N ILE A 76 9.17 -5.88 11.68
CA ILE A 76 7.93 -6.48 11.18
C ILE A 76 7.15 -5.40 10.43
N ILE A 77 6.86 -5.67 9.15
CA ILE A 77 6.04 -4.82 8.28
C ILE A 77 4.73 -5.59 7.99
N PRO A 78 3.63 -5.32 8.71
CA PRO A 78 2.40 -6.11 8.56
C PRO A 78 1.70 -5.84 7.23
N VAL A 79 1.80 -4.60 6.73
CA VAL A 79 1.30 -4.19 5.41
C VAL A 79 2.38 -3.35 4.73
N LEU A 80 2.79 -3.78 3.53
CA LEU A 80 3.72 -3.04 2.68
C LEU A 80 2.91 -2.18 1.69
N THR A 81 3.07 -0.87 1.74
CA THR A 81 2.45 0.07 0.80
C THR A 81 3.51 0.55 -0.19
N VAL A 82 3.20 0.49 -1.49
CA VAL A 82 4.05 1.00 -2.57
C VAL A 82 3.25 1.91 -3.48
N ASP A 83 3.89 2.94 -4.00
CA ASP A 83 3.34 3.73 -5.09
C ASP A 83 3.80 3.14 -6.43
N THR A 84 2.91 3.16 -7.42
CA THR A 84 3.26 2.73 -8.77
C THR A 84 4.23 3.75 -9.38
N PRO A 85 5.40 3.32 -9.86
CA PRO A 85 6.35 4.23 -10.50
C PRO A 85 5.77 4.79 -11.81
N ALA A 86 6.29 5.93 -12.25
CA ALA A 86 5.78 6.66 -13.43
C ALA A 86 5.79 5.81 -14.72
N ILE A 87 6.76 4.89 -14.86
CA ILE A 87 6.85 3.91 -15.95
C ILE A 87 6.88 2.53 -15.31
N PRO A 88 5.71 1.89 -15.10
CA PRO A 88 5.63 0.61 -14.41
C PRO A 88 6.14 -0.53 -15.30
N THR A 89 7.31 -1.06 -14.97
CA THR A 89 7.80 -2.35 -15.45
C THR A 89 7.80 -3.35 -14.31
N VAL A 90 7.80 -4.65 -14.61
CA VAL A 90 7.92 -5.71 -13.59
C VAL A 90 9.16 -5.47 -12.72
N LYS A 91 10.27 -5.08 -13.34
CA LYS A 91 11.52 -4.74 -12.64
C LYS A 91 11.33 -3.59 -11.67
N ASN A 92 10.85 -2.45 -12.15
CA ASN A 92 10.79 -1.24 -11.33
C ASN A 92 9.76 -1.35 -10.21
N ILE A 93 8.67 -2.11 -10.41
CA ILE A 93 7.71 -2.43 -9.33
C ILE A 93 8.39 -3.29 -8.26
N ALA A 94 9.11 -4.34 -8.65
CA ALA A 94 9.83 -5.21 -7.72
C ALA A 94 10.90 -4.42 -6.93
N GLU A 95 11.70 -3.60 -7.60
CA GLU A 95 12.67 -2.71 -6.96
C GLU A 95 11.98 -1.77 -5.95
N THR A 96 10.83 -1.19 -6.31
CA THR A 96 10.05 -0.32 -5.41
C THR A 96 9.56 -1.07 -4.17
N MET A 97 9.11 -2.32 -4.33
CA MET A 97 8.71 -3.17 -3.20
C MET A 97 9.88 -3.50 -2.28
N LEU A 98 11.03 -3.88 -2.84
CA LEU A 98 12.24 -4.20 -2.07
C LEU A 98 12.78 -2.96 -1.32
N LEU A 99 12.78 -1.79 -1.98
CA LEU A 99 13.12 -0.52 -1.33
C LEU A 99 12.18 -0.21 -0.17
N ALA A 100 10.86 -0.38 -0.36
CA ALA A 100 9.88 -0.18 0.69
C ALA A 100 10.04 -1.19 1.86
N PHE A 101 10.55 -2.38 1.56
CA PHE A 101 10.88 -3.41 2.55
C PHE A 101 12.16 -3.11 3.33
N GLY A 102 13.04 -2.25 2.79
CA GLY A 102 14.33 -1.91 3.38
C GLY A 102 15.48 -2.83 2.93
N ASP A 103 15.34 -3.50 1.79
CA ASP A 103 16.40 -4.36 1.25
C ASP A 103 17.61 -3.53 0.77
N PRO A 104 18.82 -3.72 1.32
CA PRO A 104 20.02 -2.99 0.91
C PRO A 104 20.48 -3.28 -0.53
N LEU A 105 19.99 -4.36 -1.14
CA LEU A 105 20.31 -4.78 -2.50
C LEU A 105 19.13 -4.57 -3.45
N ALA A 106 18.11 -3.78 -3.08
CA ALA A 106 16.90 -3.59 -3.86
C ALA A 106 17.13 -3.21 -5.35
N GLY A 107 18.21 -2.49 -5.67
CA GLY A 107 18.57 -2.11 -7.05
C GLY A 107 19.48 -3.10 -7.78
N LYS A 108 19.85 -4.22 -7.15
CA LYS A 108 20.74 -5.23 -7.72
C LYS A 108 19.94 -6.42 -8.21
N GLY A 109 19.99 -6.66 -9.51
CA GLY A 109 19.30 -7.79 -10.15
C GLY A 109 19.04 -7.50 -11.62
N THR A 110 19.23 -8.51 -12.46
CA THR A 110 18.95 -8.42 -13.90
C THR A 110 17.71 -9.24 -14.19
N VAL A 111 16.74 -8.65 -14.90
CA VAL A 111 15.61 -9.41 -15.43
C VAL A 111 16.10 -10.18 -16.63
N ILE A 112 15.98 -11.51 -16.59
CA ILE A 112 16.10 -12.33 -17.81
C ILE A 112 14.77 -12.16 -18.54
N PRO A 113 14.74 -11.53 -19.72
CA PRO A 113 13.50 -11.41 -20.48
C PRO A 113 12.94 -12.80 -20.78
N PRO A 114 11.61 -12.98 -20.76
CA PRO A 114 11.02 -14.26 -21.12
C PRO A 114 11.50 -14.64 -22.53
N LYS A 115 11.98 -15.88 -22.70
CA LYS A 115 12.29 -16.40 -24.02
C LYS A 115 11.00 -16.37 -24.85
N ASN A 116 11.00 -15.63 -25.95
CA ASN A 116 9.93 -15.70 -26.93
C ASN A 116 9.91 -17.13 -27.48
N ASN A 117 8.93 -17.94 -27.05
CA ASN A 117 8.64 -19.22 -27.69
C ASN A 117 7.94 -18.96 -29.03
N THR A 118 8.69 -18.48 -30.02
CA THR A 118 8.35 -18.61 -31.43
C THR A 118 8.74 -20.02 -31.89
N ASP A 119 8.05 -21.05 -31.39
CA ASP A 119 8.15 -22.43 -31.88
C ASP A 119 6.81 -23.16 -31.67
N TYR A 120 5.77 -22.67 -32.33
CA TYR A 120 4.62 -23.50 -32.70
C TYR A 120 4.51 -23.45 -34.23
N LYS A 121 5.07 -24.46 -34.87
CA LYS A 121 4.73 -24.89 -36.24
C LYS A 121 3.77 -26.07 -36.15
#